data_AF-A0A0P1ABH8-F1
#
_entry.id   AF-A0A0P1ABH8-F1
#
_cell.length_a   1.000
_cell.length_b   1.000
_cell.length_c   1.000
_cell.angle_alpha   90.00
_cell.angle_beta   90.00
_cell.angle_gamma   90.00
#
_symmetry.space_group_name_H-M   'P 1'
#
loop_
_entity.id
_entity.type
_entity.pdbx_description
1 polymer ?
#
loop_
_entity_poly.entity_id
_entity_poly.type
_entity_poly.pdbx_seq_one_letter_code
_entity_poly.pdbx_strand_id
1 'polypeptide(L)'
;MNAPSNADASRPSTEATADTAATAAQATQASDPDAMSMQQLFVYITQQQQAAQAQMHAQLQAQMKQANARFEYLMAARGDQKKKDPPMYEGKYGEDIELWIFATEQYYASRRELMEADSSDFVTMISSNLGKLALNWHRALIAECERATIHPTCSLFKQQLRARFRPKDFENDLRERMFRLKQR
;
A
#
# COMPACT_ATOMS: atom_id res chain seq x y z
N MET A 1 39.53 58.22 16.60
CA MET A 1 38.88 57.50 17.72
C MET A 1 39.20 56.02 17.58
N ASN A 2 39.55 55.42 18.70
CA ASN A 2 40.31 54.18 18.88
C ASN A 2 39.62 52.88 18.39
N ALA A 3 40.46 51.93 17.96
CA ALA A 3 40.21 50.49 17.80
C ALA A 3 40.30 49.77 19.19
N PRO A 4 40.48 48.42 19.34
CA PRO A 4 40.39 47.27 18.42
C PRO A 4 39.82 45.95 19.07
N SER A 5 39.98 44.80 18.38
CA SER A 5 40.34 43.45 18.90
C SER A 5 39.29 42.63 19.67
N ASN A 6 39.27 41.28 19.68
CA ASN A 6 40.15 40.19 19.22
C ASN A 6 39.30 38.89 19.26
N ALA A 7 39.33 38.00 18.26
CA ALA A 7 40.01 36.68 18.27
C ALA A 7 40.35 36.09 19.66
N ASP A 8 39.90 34.87 19.98
CA ASP A 8 40.71 33.63 19.93
C ASP A 8 40.05 32.45 20.69
N ALA A 9 40.50 31.26 20.29
CA ALA A 9 40.26 29.91 20.75
C ALA A 9 40.22 29.65 22.26
N SER A 10 39.51 28.60 22.67
CA SER A 10 40.14 27.34 23.11
C SER A 10 39.20 26.38 23.84
N ARG A 11 39.47 25.11 23.56
CA ARG A 11 39.14 23.82 24.19
C ARG A 11 38.90 23.78 25.73
N PRO A 12 38.34 22.64 26.21
CA PRO A 12 37.88 22.44 27.57
C PRO A 12 38.99 21.96 28.52
N SER A 13 38.87 22.35 29.78
CA SER A 13 39.63 21.90 30.95
C SER A 13 38.66 22.02 32.15
N THR A 14 38.62 21.21 33.20
CA THR A 14 39.54 20.20 33.75
C THR A 14 38.81 19.48 34.92
N GLU A 15 39.28 18.27 35.26
CA GLU A 15 39.43 17.73 36.64
C GLU A 15 38.18 17.50 37.54
N ALA A 16 38.11 16.51 38.44
CA ALA A 16 39.08 15.60 39.03
C ALA A 16 38.39 14.38 39.69
N THR A 17 39.11 13.26 39.67
CA THR A 17 39.30 12.19 40.68
C THR A 17 38.65 12.33 42.07
N ALA A 18 38.03 11.26 42.59
CA ALA A 18 38.66 10.30 43.52
C ALA A 18 37.62 9.38 44.24
N ASP A 19 38.05 8.14 44.45
CA ASP A 19 37.64 7.10 45.42
C ASP A 19 36.45 7.33 46.36
N THR A 20 35.62 6.29 46.55
CA THR A 20 35.54 5.52 47.82
C THR A 20 34.70 4.25 47.61
N ALA A 21 35.22 3.12 48.09
CA ALA A 21 34.62 1.79 48.10
C ALA A 21 33.38 1.67 49.01
N ALA A 22 32.43 0.83 48.61
CA ALA A 22 31.53 0.11 49.52
C ALA A 22 30.91 -1.13 48.84
N THR A 23 31.56 -2.28 49.06
CA THR A 23 31.01 -3.59 49.44
C THR A 23 29.54 -3.89 49.10
N ALA A 24 29.29 -4.93 48.29
CA ALA A 24 28.39 -6.05 48.65
C ALA A 24 28.33 -7.15 47.56
N ALA A 25 28.35 -8.40 48.03
CA ALA A 25 27.79 -9.60 47.40
C ALA A 25 28.48 -10.11 46.12
N GLN A 26 28.78 -11.39 45.95
CA GLN A 26 28.40 -12.60 46.67
C GLN A 26 29.41 -13.68 46.28
N ALA A 27 29.72 -14.53 47.25
CA ALA A 27 30.58 -15.69 47.08
C ALA A 27 30.06 -16.58 45.93
N THR A 28 30.87 -16.72 44.88
CA THR A 28 30.73 -17.82 43.94
C THR A 28 31.18 -19.08 44.67
N GLN A 29 30.25 -19.72 45.38
CA GLN A 29 30.38 -21.13 45.72
C GLN A 29 30.34 -21.89 44.39
N ALA A 30 31.52 -22.18 43.85
CA ALA A 30 31.70 -23.23 42.87
C ALA A 30 31.17 -24.52 43.52
N SER A 31 29.97 -24.92 43.09
CA SER A 31 29.37 -26.18 43.48
C SER A 31 30.10 -27.25 42.66
N ASP A 32 30.76 -28.18 43.35
CA ASP A 32 31.36 -29.36 42.75
C ASP A 32 30.36 -30.12 41.86
N PRO A 33 30.78 -30.65 40.69
CA PRO A 33 29.93 -31.39 39.78
C PRO A 33 29.84 -32.86 40.21
N ASP A 34 29.26 -33.14 41.37
CA ASP A 34 29.16 -34.52 41.88
C ASP A 34 27.72 -35.05 41.80
N ALA A 35 27.56 -36.03 40.90
CA ALA A 35 26.45 -36.98 40.74
C ALA A 35 25.02 -36.41 40.80
N MET A 36 24.50 -35.90 39.66
CA MET A 36 23.05 -35.82 39.45
C MET A 36 22.43 -37.19 39.78
N SER A 37 21.51 -37.25 40.75
CA SER A 37 20.82 -38.49 41.06
C SER A 37 20.07 -38.98 39.81
N MET A 38 19.91 -40.30 39.62
CA MET A 38 19.22 -40.84 38.43
C MET A 38 17.82 -40.23 38.23
N GLN A 39 17.13 -39.83 39.31
CA GLN A 39 15.86 -39.10 39.24
C GLN A 39 16.04 -37.67 38.73
N GLN A 40 17.07 -36.95 39.18
CA GLN A 40 17.40 -35.62 38.67
C GLN A 40 17.82 -35.67 37.20
N LEU A 41 18.55 -36.72 36.79
CA LEU A 41 18.94 -36.93 35.40
C LEU A 41 17.71 -37.13 34.48
N PHE A 42 16.74 -37.94 34.92
CA PHE A 42 15.49 -38.13 34.17
C PHE A 42 14.69 -36.83 34.03
N VAL A 43 14.60 -36.04 35.11
CA VAL A 43 13.92 -34.73 35.07
C VAL A 43 14.65 -33.77 34.12
N TYR A 44 15.98 -33.72 34.19
CA TYR A 44 16.80 -32.89 33.31
C TYR A 44 16.63 -33.25 31.84
N ILE A 45 16.70 -34.54 31.49
CA ILE A 45 16.53 -35.01 30.10
C ILE A 45 15.11 -34.74 29.60
N THR A 46 14.09 -34.99 30.44
CA THR A 46 12.69 -34.74 30.07
C THR A 46 12.44 -33.26 29.84
N GLN A 47 13.01 -32.41 30.70
CA GLN A 47 12.90 -30.96 30.56
C GLN A 47 13.65 -30.43 29.34
N GLN A 48 14.85 -30.95 29.07
CA GLN A 48 15.62 -30.62 27.88
C GLN A 48 14.88 -31.02 26.60
N GLN A 49 14.25 -32.20 26.59
CA GLN A 49 13.47 -32.68 25.44
C GLN A 49 12.21 -31.82 25.20
N GLN A 50 11.50 -31.42 26.25
CA GLN A 50 10.36 -30.51 26.14
C GLN A 50 10.78 -29.13 25.65
N ALA A 51 11.88 -28.58 26.16
CA ALA A 51 12.41 -27.29 25.72
C ALA A 51 12.80 -27.32 24.23
N ALA A 52 13.44 -28.39 23.77
CA ALA A 52 13.80 -28.55 22.36
C ALA A 52 12.57 -28.62 21.44
N GLN A 53 11.51 -29.35 21.84
CA GLN A 53 10.26 -29.39 21.07
C GLN A 53 9.56 -28.02 21.03
N ALA A 54 9.49 -27.33 22.17
CA ALA A 54 8.88 -26.00 22.24
C ALA A 54 9.63 -24.98 21.38
N GLN A 55 10.97 -25.02 21.39
CA GLN A 55 11.79 -24.14 20.57
C GLN A 55 11.56 -24.35 19.06
N MET A 56 11.48 -25.61 18.62
CA MET A 56 11.21 -25.93 17.21
C MET A 56 9.82 -25.46 16.78
N HIS A 57 8.80 -25.65 17.62
CA HIS A 57 7.44 -25.18 17.33
C HIS A 57 7.37 -23.63 17.29
N ALA A 58 8.05 -22.96 18.21
CA ALA A 58 8.13 -21.51 18.25
C ALA A 58 8.84 -20.94 17.01
N GLN A 59 9.91 -21.60 16.54
CA GLN A 59 10.62 -21.19 15.33
C GLN A 59 9.74 -21.33 14.08
N LEU A 60 9.01 -22.44 13.95
CA LEU A 60 8.10 -22.64 12.82
C LEU A 60 6.98 -21.59 12.83
N GLN A 61 6.40 -21.31 14.00
CA GLN A 61 5.37 -20.28 14.14
C GLN A 61 5.91 -18.88 13.82
N ALA A 62 7.14 -18.57 14.26
CA ALA A 62 7.80 -17.30 13.93
C ALA A 62 8.05 -17.17 12.42
N GLN A 63 8.52 -18.24 11.76
CA GLN A 63 8.70 -18.27 10.32
C GLN A 63 7.37 -18.07 9.58
N MET A 64 6.31 -18.74 10.02
CA MET A 64 4.98 -18.61 9.40
C MET A 64 4.43 -17.18 9.56
N LYS A 65 4.57 -16.58 10.75
CA LYS A 65 4.20 -15.17 10.97
C LYS A 65 5.00 -14.22 10.09
N GLN A 66 6.31 -14.45 9.95
CA GLN A 66 7.15 -13.63 9.07
C GLN A 66 6.76 -13.79 7.61
N ALA A 67 6.46 -15.01 7.15
CA ALA A 67 6.01 -15.28 5.79
C ALA A 67 4.66 -14.61 5.51
N ASN A 68 3.71 -14.68 6.44
CA ASN A 68 2.42 -13.99 6.32
C ASN A 68 2.59 -12.47 6.26
N ALA A 69 3.39 -11.88 7.16
CA ALA A 69 3.66 -10.44 7.14
C ALA A 69 4.34 -10.00 5.83
N ARG A 70 5.26 -10.82 5.29
CA ARG A 70 5.90 -10.56 4.00
C ARG A 70 4.91 -10.66 2.84
N PHE A 71 3.99 -11.63 2.88
CA PHE A 71 2.93 -11.78 1.89
C PHE A 71 1.99 -10.57 1.89
N GLU A 72 1.53 -10.14 3.07
CA GLU A 72 0.71 -8.92 3.22
C GLU A 72 1.44 -7.68 2.69
N TYR A 73 2.72 -7.53 3.01
CA TYR A 73 3.53 -6.43 2.50
C TYR A 73 3.65 -6.46 0.96
N LEU A 74 3.89 -7.62 0.36
CA LEU A 74 3.96 -7.76 -1.10
C LEU A 74 2.61 -7.49 -1.78
N MET A 75 1.51 -7.90 -1.14
CA MET A 75 0.15 -7.61 -1.60
C MET A 75 -0.16 -6.11 -1.54
N ALA A 76 0.20 -5.43 -0.45
CA ALA A 76 0.05 -3.98 -0.31
C ALA A 76 0.94 -3.22 -1.30
N ALA A 77 2.21 -3.62 -1.44
CA ALA A 77 3.18 -3.01 -2.35
C ALA A 77 2.82 -3.18 -3.83
N ARG A 78 2.02 -4.19 -4.20
CA ARG A 78 1.47 -4.33 -5.56
C ARG A 78 0.54 -3.18 -5.92
N GLY A 79 -0.13 -2.58 -4.94
CA GLY A 79 -0.93 -1.36 -5.12
C GLY A 79 -0.10 -0.14 -5.54
N ASP A 80 1.21 -0.14 -5.23
CA ASP A 80 2.14 0.99 -5.39
C ASP A 80 3.19 0.78 -6.49
N GLN A 81 3.20 -0.36 -7.21
CA GLN A 81 4.16 -0.56 -8.31
C GLN A 81 3.92 0.46 -9.42
N LYS A 82 4.80 1.48 -9.47
CA LYS A 82 4.97 2.53 -10.50
C LYS A 82 3.81 2.58 -11.49
N LYS A 83 2.68 3.11 -11.01
CA LYS A 83 1.52 3.38 -11.83
C LYS A 83 1.95 4.34 -12.94
N LYS A 84 1.94 3.86 -14.20
CA LYS A 84 1.99 4.71 -15.40
C LYS A 84 0.90 5.78 -15.28
N ASP A 85 0.97 6.87 -16.04
CA ASP A 85 -0.10 7.87 -15.99
C ASP A 85 -1.49 7.21 -16.14
N PRO A 86 -2.51 7.67 -15.39
CA PRO A 86 -3.84 7.11 -15.49
C PRO A 86 -4.33 7.18 -16.94
N PRO A 87 -5.08 6.17 -17.41
CA PRO A 87 -5.57 6.15 -18.78
C PRO A 87 -6.47 7.37 -19.04
N MET A 88 -6.17 8.14 -20.08
CA MET A 88 -6.98 9.27 -20.51
C MET A 88 -8.11 8.83 -21.44
N TYR A 89 -9.26 9.50 -21.37
CA TYR A 89 -10.36 9.34 -22.32
C TYR A 89 -10.75 10.65 -22.96
N GLU A 90 -10.53 10.80 -24.26
CA GLU A 90 -10.84 12.05 -24.96
C GLU A 90 -12.34 12.18 -25.26
N GLY A 91 -13.03 11.06 -25.44
CA GLY A 91 -14.41 11.01 -25.93
C GLY A 91 -14.51 11.09 -27.45
N LYS A 92 -13.43 10.74 -28.16
CA LYS A 92 -13.37 10.77 -29.63
C LYS A 92 -14.04 9.53 -30.24
N TYR A 93 -14.55 9.68 -31.46
CA TYR A 93 -15.07 8.53 -32.21
C TYR A 93 -13.96 7.50 -32.44
N GLY A 94 -14.25 6.23 -32.17
CA GLY A 94 -13.30 5.12 -32.27
C GLY A 94 -12.52 4.81 -30.99
N GLU A 95 -12.60 5.65 -29.95
CA GLU A 95 -12.09 5.28 -28.63
C GLU A 95 -13.03 4.27 -27.96
N ASP A 96 -12.46 3.23 -27.38
CA ASP A 96 -13.22 2.19 -26.68
C ASP A 96 -13.50 2.61 -25.23
N ILE A 97 -14.75 3.00 -24.99
CA ILE A 97 -15.23 3.40 -23.67
C ILE A 97 -15.21 2.26 -22.65
N GLU A 98 -15.48 1.01 -23.06
CA GLU A 98 -15.49 -0.11 -22.13
C GLU A 98 -14.07 -0.46 -21.70
N LEU A 99 -13.13 -0.43 -22.65
CA LEU A 99 -11.72 -0.61 -22.36
C LEU A 99 -11.20 0.49 -21.42
N TRP A 100 -11.59 1.75 -21.66
CA TRP A 100 -11.18 2.84 -20.77
C TRP A 100 -11.76 2.71 -19.35
N ILE A 101 -13.06 2.37 -19.23
CA ILE A 101 -13.69 2.11 -17.92
C ILE A 101 -12.94 0.99 -17.21
N PHE A 102 -12.71 -0.14 -17.88
CA PHE A 102 -11.99 -1.27 -17.31
C PHE A 102 -10.57 -0.89 -16.87
N ALA A 103 -9.79 -0.25 -17.74
CA ALA A 103 -8.43 0.16 -17.43
C ALA A 103 -8.37 1.14 -16.24
N THR A 104 -9.33 2.06 -16.16
CA THR A 104 -9.46 2.99 -15.04
C THR A 104 -9.79 2.25 -13.74
N GLU A 105 -10.76 1.34 -13.74
CA GLU A 105 -11.10 0.54 -12.56
C GLU A 105 -9.90 -0.30 -12.08
N GLN A 106 -9.14 -0.90 -13.00
CA GLN A 106 -7.92 -1.63 -12.65
C GLN A 106 -6.85 -0.69 -12.08
N TYR A 107 -6.67 0.49 -12.66
CA TYR A 107 -5.71 1.48 -12.18
C TYR A 107 -6.02 1.95 -10.75
N TYR A 108 -7.30 2.15 -10.44
CA TYR A 108 -7.80 2.56 -9.14
C TYR A 108 -8.24 1.37 -8.26
N ALA A 109 -7.79 0.14 -8.54
CA ALA A 109 -8.24 -1.06 -7.80
C ALA A 109 -7.97 -0.98 -6.28
N SER A 110 -6.90 -0.29 -5.86
CA SER A 110 -6.60 -0.04 -4.44
C SER A 110 -7.55 0.94 -3.75
N ARG A 111 -8.39 1.65 -4.52
CA ARG A 111 -9.40 2.61 -4.06
C ARG A 111 -10.82 2.11 -4.36
N ARG A 112 -11.02 0.79 -4.32
CA ARG A 112 -12.32 0.15 -4.61
C ARG A 112 -13.42 0.62 -3.66
N GLU A 113 -13.10 0.81 -2.38
CA GLU A 113 -14.05 1.34 -1.40
C GLU A 113 -14.62 2.70 -1.82
N LEU A 114 -13.78 3.59 -2.37
CA LEU A 114 -14.20 4.89 -2.87
C LEU A 114 -15.11 4.76 -4.10
N MET A 115 -14.86 3.77 -4.95
CA MET A 115 -15.62 3.52 -6.16
C MET A 115 -17.00 2.92 -5.88
N GLU A 116 -17.12 2.11 -4.83
CA GLU A 116 -18.36 1.47 -4.40
C GLU A 116 -19.19 2.35 -3.45
N ALA A 117 -18.59 3.41 -2.89
CA ALA A 117 -19.28 4.38 -2.07
C ALA A 117 -20.38 5.12 -2.85
N ASP A 118 -21.47 5.43 -2.15
CA ASP A 118 -22.54 6.29 -2.65
C ASP A 118 -22.13 7.78 -2.54
N SER A 119 -20.97 8.13 -3.12
CA SER A 119 -20.40 9.47 -3.10
C SER A 119 -19.87 9.89 -4.47
N SER A 120 -19.58 11.19 -4.61
CA SER A 120 -18.99 11.78 -5.81
C SER A 120 -17.45 11.77 -5.81
N ASP A 121 -16.81 11.28 -4.74
CA ASP A 121 -15.37 11.40 -4.54
C ASP A 121 -14.59 10.66 -5.63
N PHE A 122 -15.02 9.43 -5.96
CA PHE A 122 -14.40 8.67 -7.03
C PHE A 122 -14.58 9.35 -8.38
N VAL A 123 -15.78 9.86 -8.67
CA VAL A 123 -16.08 10.56 -9.93
C VAL A 123 -15.23 11.82 -10.07
N THR A 124 -15.09 12.58 -8.98
CA THR A 124 -14.22 13.76 -8.91
C THR A 124 -12.78 13.38 -9.21
N MET A 125 -12.28 12.31 -8.59
CA MET A 125 -10.92 11.82 -8.78
C MET A 125 -10.65 11.36 -10.22
N ILE A 126 -11.56 10.63 -10.86
CA ILE A 126 -11.34 10.16 -12.24
C ILE A 126 -11.63 11.25 -13.29
N SER A 127 -12.30 12.35 -12.92
CA SER A 127 -12.62 13.43 -13.85
C SER A 127 -11.38 14.13 -14.43
N SER A 128 -10.25 14.10 -13.72
CA SER A 128 -8.96 14.61 -14.23
C SER A 128 -8.43 13.79 -15.41
N ASN A 129 -8.92 12.57 -15.58
CA ASN A 129 -8.50 11.66 -16.64
C ASN A 129 -9.35 11.83 -17.91
N LEU A 130 -10.26 12.80 -17.92
CA LEU A 130 -11.09 13.12 -19.07
C LEU A 130 -10.40 14.19 -19.92
N GLY A 131 -10.30 13.91 -21.21
CA GLY A 131 -9.91 14.88 -22.22
C GLY A 131 -11.01 15.93 -22.43
N LYS A 132 -10.71 16.94 -23.26
CA LYS A 132 -11.51 18.17 -23.34
C LYS A 132 -13.00 17.94 -23.65
N LEU A 133 -13.30 17.01 -24.55
CA LEU A 133 -14.68 16.74 -24.98
C LEU A 133 -15.46 15.99 -23.90
N ALA A 134 -14.89 14.91 -23.36
CA ALA A 134 -15.48 14.17 -22.23
C ALA A 134 -15.65 15.05 -20.98
N LEU A 135 -14.67 15.90 -20.68
CA LEU A 135 -14.73 16.82 -19.54
C LEU A 135 -15.81 17.90 -19.70
N ASN A 136 -16.01 18.43 -20.92
CA ASN A 136 -17.09 19.38 -21.18
C ASN A 136 -18.46 18.75 -20.91
N TRP A 137 -18.68 17.52 -21.39
CA TRP A 137 -19.89 16.76 -21.10
C TRP A 137 -20.06 16.47 -19.60
N HIS A 138 -18.98 16.09 -18.91
CA HIS A 138 -19.02 15.82 -17.48
C HIS A 138 -19.51 17.04 -16.68
N ARG A 139 -19.09 18.26 -17.03
CA ARG A 139 -19.60 19.49 -16.38
C ARG A 139 -21.12 19.64 -16.54
N ALA A 140 -21.66 19.30 -17.71
CA ALA A 140 -23.10 19.32 -17.94
C ALA A 140 -23.83 18.23 -17.12
N LEU A 141 -23.23 17.04 -16.98
CA LEU A 141 -23.74 16.00 -16.10
C LEU A 141 -23.81 16.46 -14.63
N ILE A 142 -22.75 17.11 -14.12
CA ILE A 142 -22.74 17.66 -12.76
C ILE A 142 -23.88 18.66 -12.56
N ALA A 143 -24.07 19.59 -13.50
CA ALA A 143 -25.16 20.56 -13.42
C ALA A 143 -26.55 19.90 -13.42
N GLU A 144 -26.73 18.80 -14.13
CA GLU A 144 -27.98 18.04 -14.10
C GLU A 144 -28.19 17.34 -12.75
N CYS A 145 -27.14 16.71 -12.22
CA CYS A 145 -27.15 16.10 -10.89
C CYS A 145 -27.48 17.11 -9.79
N GLU A 146 -26.90 18.31 -9.83
CA GLU A 146 -27.21 19.41 -8.92
C GLU A 146 -28.68 19.84 -9.00
N ARG A 147 -29.22 19.99 -10.22
CA ARG A 147 -30.64 20.32 -10.44
C ARG A 147 -31.60 19.23 -9.91
N ALA A 148 -31.18 17.98 -9.95
CA ALA A 148 -31.96 16.84 -9.47
C ALA A 148 -31.75 16.55 -7.97
N THR A 149 -30.85 17.27 -7.29
CA THR A 149 -30.44 17.01 -5.90
C THR A 149 -29.92 15.57 -5.71
N ILE A 150 -29.15 15.07 -6.70
CA ILE A 150 -28.54 13.73 -6.68
C ILE A 150 -27.03 13.90 -6.78
N HIS A 151 -26.26 13.11 -6.03
CA HIS A 151 -24.80 13.04 -6.20
C HIS A 151 -24.41 12.09 -7.34
N PRO A 152 -23.41 12.46 -8.16
CA PRO A 152 -22.93 11.62 -9.25
C PRO A 152 -22.10 10.46 -8.71
N THR A 153 -22.73 9.31 -8.46
CA THR A 153 -22.04 8.07 -8.08
C THR A 153 -21.20 7.53 -9.24
N CYS A 154 -20.23 6.65 -8.94
CA CYS A 154 -19.47 5.97 -9.97
C CYS A 154 -20.37 5.19 -10.95
N SER A 155 -21.41 4.53 -10.44
CA SER A 155 -22.37 3.77 -11.25
C SER A 155 -23.15 4.67 -12.20
N LEU A 156 -23.68 5.79 -11.71
CA LEU A 156 -24.40 6.76 -12.53
C LEU A 156 -23.48 7.37 -13.59
N PHE A 157 -22.27 7.77 -13.21
CA PHE A 157 -21.26 8.29 -14.14
C PHE A 157 -20.99 7.31 -15.28
N LYS A 158 -20.67 6.04 -14.97
CA LYS A 158 -20.40 5.01 -16.00
C LYS A 158 -21.60 4.77 -16.91
N GLN A 159 -22.83 4.75 -16.36
CA GLN A 159 -24.05 4.60 -17.14
C GLN A 159 -24.23 5.76 -18.12
N GLN A 160 -24.11 7.00 -17.65
CA GLN A 160 -24.29 8.20 -18.47
C GLN A 160 -23.17 8.37 -19.50
N LEU A 161 -21.94 8.02 -19.13
CA LEU A 161 -20.80 8.03 -20.04
C LEU A 161 -21.02 7.05 -21.21
N ARG A 162 -21.49 5.83 -20.92
CA ARG A 162 -21.86 4.85 -21.94
C ARG A 162 -22.98 5.35 -22.84
N ALA A 163 -24.04 5.90 -22.25
CA ALA A 163 -25.16 6.44 -23.02
C ALA A 163 -24.72 7.58 -23.96
N ARG A 164 -23.71 8.36 -23.57
CA ARG A 164 -23.21 9.48 -24.35
C ARG A 164 -22.25 9.09 -25.47
N PHE A 165 -21.27 8.23 -25.17
CA PHE A 165 -20.12 8.01 -26.05
C PHE A 165 -20.09 6.63 -26.72
N ARG A 166 -20.95 5.68 -26.32
CA ARG A 166 -21.05 4.40 -27.04
C ARG A 166 -21.67 4.64 -28.42
N PRO A 167 -21.02 4.23 -29.52
CA PRO A 167 -21.61 4.33 -30.85
C PRO A 167 -22.89 3.49 -30.92
N LYS A 168 -24.00 4.10 -31.35
CA LYS A 168 -25.30 3.42 -31.46
C LYS A 168 -25.29 2.26 -32.47
N ASP A 169 -24.44 2.38 -33.48
CA ASP A 169 -24.34 1.46 -34.61
C ASP A 169 -23.04 0.65 -34.60
N PHE A 170 -22.39 0.48 -33.45
CA PHE A 170 -21.09 -0.24 -33.38
C PHE A 170 -21.13 -1.61 -34.08
N GLU A 171 -22.21 -2.37 -33.91
CA GLU A 171 -22.36 -3.67 -34.58
C GLU A 171 -22.52 -3.55 -36.10
N ASN A 172 -23.23 -2.53 -36.58
CA ASN A 172 -23.39 -2.28 -38.01
C ASN A 172 -22.07 -1.79 -38.62
N ASP A 173 -21.38 -0.86 -37.95
CA ASP A 173 -20.05 -0.38 -38.32
C ASP A 173 -19.03 -1.53 -38.36
N LEU A 174 -19.07 -2.42 -37.37
CA LEU A 174 -18.21 -3.59 -37.30
C LEU A 174 -18.51 -4.57 -38.45
N ARG A 175 -19.80 -4.85 -38.71
CA ARG A 175 -20.23 -5.69 -39.83
C ARG A 175 -19.78 -5.12 -41.17
N GLU A 176 -19.92 -3.81 -41.37
CA GLU A 176 -19.48 -3.15 -42.60
C GLU A 176 -17.95 -3.17 -42.75
N ARG A 177 -17.18 -2.98 -41.66
CA ARG A 177 -15.72 -3.13 -41.69
C ARG A 177 -15.28 -4.57 -41.99
N MET A 178 -15.92 -5.56 -41.39
CA MET A 178 -15.64 -6.98 -41.68
C MET A 178 -15.97 -7.33 -43.14
N PHE A 179 -17.05 -6.77 -43.70
CA PHE A 179 -17.37 -6.95 -45.11
C PHE A 179 -16.35 -6.30 -46.05
N ARG A 180 -15.78 -5.15 -45.65
CA ARG A 180 -14.71 -4.46 -46.37
C ARG A 180 -13.37 -5.19 -46.29
N LEU A 181 -13.15 -5.99 -45.25
CA LEU A 181 -12.00 -6.90 -45.12
C LEU A 181 -12.20 -8.15 -46.00
N LYS A 182 -12.27 -7.98 -47.32
CA LYS A 182 -12.08 -9.11 -48.25
C LYS A 182 -10.61 -9.51 -48.22
N GLN A 183 -10.33 -10.75 -47.81
CA GLN A 183 -9.00 -11.36 -47.96
C GLN A 183 -8.58 -11.24 -49.43
N ARG A 184 -7.35 -10.74 -49.65
CA ARG A 184 -6.66 -10.86 -50.94
C ARG A 184 -6.07 -12.25 -51.08
#